data_AF-A0A7C4ZWH5-F1
#
_entry.id   AF-A0A7C4ZWH5-F1
#
_cell.length_a   1.000
_cell.length_b   1.000
_cell.length_c   1.000
_cell.angle_alpha   90.00
_cell.angle_beta   90.00
_cell.angle_gamma   90.00
#
_symmetry.space_group_name_H-M   'P 1'
#
loop_
_entity.id
_entity.type
_entity.pdbx_description
1 polymer ?
#
loop_
_entity_poly.entity_id
_entity_poly.type
_entity_poly.pdbx_seq_one_letter_code
_entity_poly.pdbx_strand_id
1 'polypeptide(L)'
;MVLRYHGLSQNQPLFQALTGLGLTEFDELVKTIWPGYTAAEKKRLNRPDRQRAVGGGPDFELEARDQILLTIVWLRHYPTLEALGGLFGVSDTTAGRYIRRILPLLETTGRDTMRLPDPGRKRRRHLSDLLQETPELALISDASGQPA
;
A
#
# COMPACT_ATOMS: atom_id res chain seq x y z
N MET A 1 -4.64 -1.53 13.41
CA MET A 1 -5.50 -1.00 12.34
C MET A 1 -5.15 -1.72 11.06
N VAL A 2 -6.15 -2.19 10.30
CA VAL A 2 -5.90 -3.05 9.13
C VAL A 2 -6.68 -2.52 7.93
N LEU A 3 -6.13 -1.49 7.29
CA LEU A 3 -6.69 -0.95 6.05
C LEU A 3 -6.56 -1.97 4.92
N ARG A 4 -7.67 -2.21 4.22
CA ARG A 4 -7.78 -3.05 3.03
C ARG A 4 -8.62 -2.33 1.99
N TYR A 5 -8.37 -2.58 0.72
CA TYR A 5 -9.14 -2.03 -0.38
C TYR A 5 -10.63 -2.29 -0.20
N HIS A 6 -11.00 -3.53 0.18
CA HIS A 6 -12.42 -3.89 0.37
C HIS A 6 -13.12 -2.98 1.38
N GLY A 7 -12.54 -2.79 2.57
CA GLY A 7 -13.10 -1.91 3.60
C GLY A 7 -13.08 -0.44 3.20
N LEU A 8 -11.99 0.05 2.59
CA LEU A 8 -11.87 1.43 2.15
C LEU A 8 -12.80 1.78 0.98
N SER A 9 -13.08 0.83 0.09
CA SER A 9 -13.96 1.04 -1.06
C SER A 9 -15.41 1.35 -0.68
N GLN A 10 -15.82 0.96 0.53
CA GLN A 10 -17.15 1.28 1.06
C GLN A 10 -17.28 2.76 1.50
N ASN A 11 -16.15 3.45 1.70
CA ASN A 11 -16.11 4.87 2.01
C ASN A 11 -15.31 5.62 0.93
N GLN A 12 -16.00 5.96 -0.16
CA GLN A 12 -15.41 6.64 -1.31
C GLN A 12 -14.74 7.97 -0.97
N PRO A 13 -15.33 8.87 -0.15
CA PRO A 13 -14.68 10.10 0.28
C PRO A 13 -13.31 9.85 0.93
N LEU A 14 -13.24 8.90 1.86
CA LEU A 14 -11.98 8.57 2.53
C LEU A 14 -10.99 7.88 1.57
N PHE A 15 -11.47 6.99 0.70
CA PHE A 15 -10.63 6.39 -0.33
C PHE A 15 -9.95 7.46 -1.19
N GLN A 16 -10.71 8.46 -1.66
CA GLN A 16 -10.20 9.56 -2.45
C GLN A 16 -9.30 10.51 -1.63
N ALA A 17 -9.61 10.75 -0.35
CA ALA A 17 -8.77 11.53 0.55
C ALA A 17 -7.41 10.87 0.84
N LEU A 18 -7.34 9.54 0.80
CA LEU A 18 -6.10 8.80 1.01
C LEU A 18 -5.29 8.63 -0.26
N THR A 19 -5.95 8.30 -1.37
CA THR A 19 -5.27 7.90 -2.62
C THR A 19 -5.17 9.02 -3.64
N GLY A 20 -6.08 9.98 -3.59
CA GLY A 20 -6.24 11.02 -4.61
C GLY A 20 -6.99 10.53 -5.84
N LEU A 21 -7.47 9.29 -5.80
CA LEU A 21 -8.03 8.57 -6.92
C LEU A 21 -9.49 8.21 -6.64
N GLY A 22 -10.31 8.19 -7.69
CA GLY A 22 -11.58 7.47 -7.65
C GLY A 22 -11.37 5.95 -7.66
N LEU A 23 -12.38 5.18 -7.25
CA LEU A 23 -12.31 3.72 -7.26
C LEU A 23 -12.05 3.15 -8.67
N THR A 24 -12.74 3.66 -9.68
CA THR A 24 -12.56 3.25 -11.08
C THR A 24 -11.14 3.52 -11.56
N GLU A 25 -10.62 4.72 -11.26
CA GLU A 25 -9.29 5.15 -11.66
C GLU A 25 -8.18 4.33 -10.96
N PHE A 26 -8.43 3.90 -9.72
CA PHE A 26 -7.56 2.97 -9.02
C PHE A 26 -7.62 1.56 -9.63
N ASP A 27 -8.80 1.07 -9.98
CA ASP A 27 -8.98 -0.25 -10.58
C ASP A 27 -8.34 -0.36 -11.96
N GLU A 28 -8.43 0.68 -12.78
CA GLU A 28 -7.73 0.79 -14.07
C GLU A 28 -6.21 0.80 -13.90
N LEU A 29 -5.71 1.49 -12.88
CA LEU A 29 -4.30 1.47 -12.55
C LEU A 29 -3.84 0.06 -12.16
N VAL A 30 -4.58 -0.61 -11.28
CA VAL A 30 -4.28 -1.99 -10.86
C VAL A 30 -4.18 -2.91 -12.09
N LYS A 31 -5.13 -2.80 -13.03
CA LYS A 31 -5.10 -3.56 -14.29
C LYS A 31 -3.87 -3.24 -15.13
N THR A 32 -3.50 -1.96 -15.23
CA THR A 32 -2.34 -1.51 -16.00
C THR A 32 -1.03 -2.06 -15.45
N ILE A 33 -0.87 -2.09 -14.12
CA ILE A 33 0.38 -2.57 -13.50
C ILE A 33 0.43 -4.08 -13.29
N TRP A 34 -0.70 -4.78 -13.43
CA TRP A 34 -0.82 -6.22 -13.22
C TRP A 34 0.19 -7.07 -14.01
N PRO A 35 0.45 -6.81 -15.31
CA PRO A 35 1.47 -7.56 -16.07
C PRO A 35 2.87 -7.40 -15.49
N GLY A 36 3.24 -6.17 -15.10
CA GLY A 36 4.53 -5.88 -14.47
C GLY A 36 4.66 -6.52 -13.09
N TYR A 37 3.60 -6.48 -12.30
CA TYR A 37 3.53 -7.12 -10.98
C TYR A 37 3.73 -8.64 -11.10
N THR A 38 2.97 -9.30 -11.98
CA THR A 38 3.07 -10.76 -12.16
C THR A 38 4.43 -11.19 -12.69
N ALA A 39 5.07 -10.41 -13.57
CA ALA A 39 6.43 -10.67 -14.03
C ALA A 39 7.46 -10.54 -12.89
N ALA A 40 7.36 -9.49 -12.08
CA ALA A 40 8.21 -9.29 -10.90
C ALA A 40 8.01 -10.41 -9.88
N GLU A 41 6.78 -10.87 -9.69
CA GLU A 41 6.46 -11.94 -8.75
C GLU A 41 6.97 -13.30 -9.21
N LYS A 42 6.83 -13.63 -10.50
CA LYS A 42 7.44 -14.83 -11.10
C LYS A 42 8.96 -14.82 -10.92
N LYS A 43 9.62 -13.67 -11.17
CA LYS A 43 11.08 -13.52 -10.98
C LYS A 43 11.49 -13.73 -9.51
N ARG A 44 10.68 -13.25 -8.56
CA ARG A 44 10.91 -13.47 -7.12
C ARG A 44 10.80 -14.95 -6.75
N LEU A 45 9.76 -15.64 -7.23
CA LEU A 45 9.52 -17.04 -6.92
C LEU A 45 10.58 -17.96 -7.53
N ASN A 46 11.15 -17.59 -8.68
CA ASN A 46 12.15 -18.36 -9.41
C ASN A 46 13.61 -18.05 -9.01
N ARG A 47 13.87 -17.31 -7.93
CA ARG A 47 15.24 -16.93 -7.54
C ARG A 47 16.00 -18.15 -6.97
N PRO A 48 17.22 -18.46 -7.44
CA PRO A 48 17.93 -19.70 -7.09
C PRO A 48 18.37 -19.78 -5.62
N ASP A 49 18.59 -18.65 -4.94
CA ASP A 49 18.97 -18.57 -3.52
C ASP A 49 17.75 -18.63 -2.56
N ARG A 50 16.64 -19.21 -3.03
CA ARG A 50 15.40 -19.30 -2.26
C ARG A 50 15.41 -20.55 -1.41
N GLN A 51 15.72 -20.40 -0.12
CA GLN A 51 15.74 -21.51 0.84
C GLN A 51 14.33 -21.96 1.34
N ARG A 52 13.26 -21.25 1.00
CA ARG A 52 11.88 -21.57 1.44
C ARG A 52 11.02 -22.02 0.26
N ALA A 53 10.28 -23.13 0.41
CA ALA A 53 9.32 -23.62 -0.59
C ALA A 53 8.27 -22.56 -0.96
N VAL A 54 7.68 -22.64 -2.17
CA VAL A 54 6.53 -21.81 -2.59
C VAL A 54 5.44 -21.95 -1.51
N GLY A 55 5.08 -20.84 -0.84
CA GLY A 55 4.13 -20.84 0.30
C GLY A 55 4.74 -20.89 1.72
N GLY A 56 6.06 -20.96 1.89
CA GLY A 56 6.69 -21.03 3.23
C GLY A 56 6.94 -19.70 3.95
N GLY A 57 6.21 -18.65 3.60
CA GLY A 57 6.19 -17.36 4.32
C GLY A 57 4.77 -17.13 4.84
N PRO A 58 4.61 -16.47 6.00
CA PRO A 58 3.35 -16.51 6.75
C PRO A 58 2.19 -16.02 5.90
N ASP A 59 1.00 -16.53 6.20
CA ASP A 59 -0.33 -16.28 5.59
C ASP A 59 -0.80 -14.80 5.61
N PHE A 60 0.15 -13.87 5.65
CA PHE A 60 0.03 -12.44 5.95
C PHE A 60 0.66 -11.55 4.84
N GLU A 61 0.93 -12.07 3.64
CA GLU A 61 1.34 -11.21 2.52
C GLU A 61 0.09 -10.44 2.03
N LEU A 62 0.15 -9.09 2.04
CA LEU A 62 -0.93 -8.26 1.48
C LEU A 62 -1.20 -8.68 0.04
N GLU A 63 -2.47 -8.65 -0.36
CA GLU A 63 -2.80 -8.85 -1.77
C GLU A 63 -2.17 -7.75 -2.63
N ALA A 64 -1.92 -8.05 -3.91
CA ALA A 64 -1.31 -7.10 -4.84
C ALA A 64 -2.03 -5.73 -4.82
N ARG A 65 -3.36 -5.74 -4.77
CA ARG A 65 -4.20 -4.54 -4.71
C ARG A 65 -3.92 -3.69 -3.46
N ASP A 66 -3.76 -4.34 -2.31
CA ASP A 66 -3.44 -3.66 -1.05
C ASP A 66 -1.99 -3.19 -1.00
N GLN A 67 -1.04 -3.91 -1.62
CA GLN A 67 0.34 -3.45 -1.78
C GLN A 67 0.41 -2.16 -2.62
N ILE A 68 -0.44 -2.07 -3.65
CA ILE A 68 -0.58 -0.89 -4.51
C ILE A 68 -1.19 0.26 -3.72
N LEU A 69 -2.28 0.00 -3.01
CA LEU A 69 -2.93 0.98 -2.14
C LEU A 69 -1.95 1.56 -1.11
N LEU A 70 -1.20 0.70 -0.43
CA LEU A 70 -0.15 1.06 0.52
C LEU A 70 0.89 1.99 -0.12
N THR A 71 1.34 1.68 -1.33
CA THR A 71 2.36 2.46 -2.02
C THR A 71 1.84 3.83 -2.45
N ILE A 72 0.58 3.93 -2.91
CA ILE A 72 -0.04 5.22 -3.26
C ILE A 72 -0.22 6.10 -2.03
N VAL A 73 -0.70 5.54 -0.90
CA VAL A 73 -0.78 6.27 0.37
C VAL A 73 0.61 6.79 0.78
N TRP A 74 1.66 5.99 0.58
CA TRP A 74 3.02 6.42 0.84
C TRP A 74 3.45 7.60 -0.04
N LEU A 75 3.15 7.57 -1.34
CA LEU A 75 3.49 8.64 -2.28
C LEU A 75 2.78 9.95 -1.98
N ARG A 76 1.56 9.88 -1.45
CA ARG A 76 0.72 11.06 -1.24
C ARG A 76 0.96 11.71 0.12
N HIS A 77 1.13 10.91 1.17
CA HIS A 77 1.19 11.40 2.55
C HIS A 77 2.60 11.33 3.17
N TYR A 78 3.55 10.66 2.51
CA TYR A 78 4.91 10.44 3.01
C TYR A 78 4.99 10.00 4.49
N PRO A 79 4.22 8.99 4.92
CA PRO A 79 4.28 8.51 6.28
C PRO A 79 5.60 7.78 6.57
N THR A 80 5.92 7.60 7.85
CA THR A 80 6.97 6.67 8.26
C THR A 80 6.58 5.23 7.88
N LEU A 81 7.57 4.36 7.67
CA LEU A 81 7.29 2.94 7.38
C LEU A 81 6.58 2.24 8.54
N GLU A 82 6.86 2.68 9.77
CA GLU A 82 6.18 2.22 10.98
C GLU A 82 4.70 2.61 10.98
N ALA A 83 4.39 3.89 10.68
CA ALA A 83 3.01 4.36 10.56
C ALA A 83 2.27 3.59 9.46
N LEU A 84 2.90 3.42 8.30
CA LEU A 84 2.33 2.68 7.19
C LEU A 84 2.12 1.19 7.51
N GLY A 85 3.06 0.57 8.23
CA GLY A 85 2.91 -0.78 8.75
C GLY A 85 1.74 -0.91 9.70
N GLY A 86 1.60 0.05 10.64
CA GLY A 86 0.49 0.11 11.59
C GLY A 86 -0.88 0.34 10.92
N LEU A 87 -0.94 1.06 9.81
CA LEU A 87 -2.16 1.26 9.02
C LEU A 87 -2.60 -0.01 8.29
N PHE A 88 -1.66 -0.76 7.71
CA PHE A 88 -1.95 -1.92 6.87
C PHE A 88 -1.79 -3.27 7.60
N GLY A 89 -1.46 -3.28 8.89
CA GLY A 89 -1.23 -4.49 9.66
C GLY A 89 -0.02 -5.31 9.17
N VAL A 90 1.05 -4.65 8.73
CA VAL A 90 2.31 -5.29 8.29
C VAL A 90 3.51 -4.68 9.01
N SER A 91 4.66 -5.36 9.02
CA SER A 91 5.87 -4.75 9.57
C SER A 91 6.40 -3.62 8.68
N ASP A 92 7.11 -2.66 9.29
CA ASP A 92 7.79 -1.55 8.61
C ASP A 92 8.70 -2.02 7.45
N THR A 93 9.42 -3.13 7.68
CA THR A 93 10.29 -3.80 6.72
C THR A 93 9.50 -4.36 5.56
N THR A 94 8.31 -4.91 5.82
CA THR A 94 7.41 -5.44 4.79
C THR A 94 6.81 -4.30 3.97
N ALA A 95 6.34 -3.24 4.61
CA ALA A 95 5.86 -2.02 3.94
C ALA A 95 6.94 -1.44 3.00
N GLY A 96 8.18 -1.33 3.49
CA GLY A 96 9.31 -0.89 2.66
C GLY A 96 9.61 -1.80 1.47
N ARG A 97 9.44 -3.12 1.62
CA ARG A 97 9.57 -4.08 0.51
C ARG A 97 8.47 -3.90 -0.53
N TYR A 98 7.23 -3.67 -0.12
CA TYR A 98 6.12 -3.41 -1.05
C TYR A 98 6.34 -2.12 -1.82
N ILE A 99 6.71 -1.03 -1.15
CA ILE A 99 7.03 0.25 -1.82
C ILE A 99 8.10 0.03 -2.88
N ARG A 100 9.23 -0.60 -2.53
CA ARG A 100 10.33 -0.86 -3.49
C ARG A 100 9.90 -1.72 -4.69
N ARG A 101 8.92 -2.59 -4.50
CA ARG A 101 8.39 -3.49 -5.54
C ARG A 101 7.42 -2.76 -6.48
N ILE A 102 6.49 -2.01 -5.91
CA ILE A 102 5.38 -1.39 -6.63
C ILE A 102 5.77 -0.05 -7.25
N LEU A 103 6.62 0.72 -6.58
CA LEU A 103 6.96 2.07 -6.99
C LEU A 103 7.49 2.17 -8.43
N PRO A 104 8.42 1.30 -8.89
CA PRO A 104 8.85 1.33 -10.28
C PRO A 104 7.73 1.02 -11.27
N LEU A 105 6.73 0.21 -10.89
CA LEU A 105 5.58 -0.09 -11.74
C LEU A 105 4.68 1.13 -11.89
N LEU A 106 4.46 1.88 -10.80
CA LEU A 106 3.70 3.14 -10.84
C LEU A 106 4.41 4.23 -11.63
N GLU A 107 5.75 4.25 -11.62
CA GLU A 107 6.55 5.14 -12.48
C GLU A 107 6.30 4.83 -13.96
N THR A 108 6.19 3.56 -14.36
CA THR A 108 5.89 3.20 -15.77
C THR A 108 4.53 3.67 -16.26
N THR A 109 3.59 3.98 -15.36
CA THR A 109 2.25 4.48 -15.70
C THR A 109 2.15 6.00 -15.67
N GLY A 110 3.26 6.74 -15.46
CA GLY A 110 3.25 8.21 -15.35
C GLY A 110 2.59 8.74 -14.08
N ARG A 111 2.35 7.88 -13.07
CA ARG A 111 1.79 8.27 -11.76
C ARG A 111 2.84 8.56 -10.70
N ASP A 112 4.11 8.57 -11.08
CA ASP A 112 5.17 9.21 -10.32
C ASP A 112 4.93 10.72 -10.11
N THR A 113 4.13 11.36 -10.97
CA THR A 113 3.63 12.72 -10.82
C THR A 113 2.76 12.94 -9.57
N MET A 114 2.23 11.89 -8.95
CA MET A 114 1.54 11.97 -7.65
C MET A 114 2.48 12.18 -6.47
N ARG A 115 3.80 12.09 -6.68
CA ARG A 115 4.80 12.36 -5.64
C ARG A 115 4.74 13.82 -5.22
N LEU A 116 4.43 14.04 -3.95
CA LEU A 116 4.94 15.24 -3.30
C LEU A 116 6.49 15.21 -3.28
N PRO A 117 7.17 16.36 -3.32
CA PRO A 117 8.62 16.37 -3.08
C PRO A 117 8.95 15.69 -1.75
N ASP A 118 9.91 14.75 -1.71
CA ASP A 118 10.26 14.00 -0.49
C ASP A 118 10.60 15.02 0.62
N PRO A 119 9.82 15.08 1.71
CA PRO A 119 9.99 16.09 2.74
C PRO A 119 11.27 15.85 3.57
N GLY A 120 11.98 14.75 3.32
CA GLY A 120 13.14 14.29 4.06
C GLY A 120 12.73 13.47 5.28
N ARG A 121 13.59 12.52 5.68
CA ARG A 121 13.29 11.51 6.71
C ARG A 121 12.77 12.08 8.03
N LYS A 122 13.23 13.29 8.43
CA LYS A 122 12.84 13.96 9.68
C LYS A 122 11.45 14.62 9.65
N ARG A 123 10.84 14.78 8.47
CA ARG A 123 9.55 15.46 8.27
C ARG A 123 8.46 14.52 7.75
N ARG A 124 8.71 13.20 7.78
CA ARG A 124 7.72 12.19 7.41
C ARG A 124 6.66 12.10 8.50
N ARG A 125 5.42 11.90 8.09
CA ARG A 125 4.26 11.88 9.00
C ARG A 125 4.26 10.62 9.85
N HIS A 126 4.11 10.77 11.16
CA HIS A 126 3.86 9.67 12.08
C HIS A 126 2.38 9.26 12.01
N LEU A 127 2.04 8.10 12.60
CA LEU A 127 0.67 7.61 12.60
C LEU A 127 -0.30 8.63 13.23
N SER A 128 0.13 9.28 14.31
CA SER A 128 -0.62 10.32 15.01
C SER A 128 -0.99 11.49 14.11
N ASP A 129 -0.05 11.95 13.26
CA ASP A 129 -0.27 13.08 12.36
C ASP A 129 -1.35 12.73 11.32
N LEU A 130 -1.28 11.53 10.76
CA LEU A 130 -2.26 11.05 9.77
C LEU A 130 -3.67 10.94 10.36
N LEU A 131 -3.78 10.44 11.60
CA LEU A 131 -5.07 10.31 12.28
C LEU A 131 -5.67 11.67 12.62
N GLN A 132 -4.86 12.69 12.93
CA GLN A 132 -5.34 14.05 13.17
C GLN A 132 -5.82 14.75 11.89
N GLU A 133 -5.08 14.59 10.79
CA GLU A 133 -5.41 15.21 9.51
C GLU A 133 -6.55 14.50 8.78
N THR A 134 -6.76 13.22 9.05
CA THR A 134 -7.85 12.42 8.46
C THR A 134 -8.54 11.60 9.56
N PRO A 135 -9.41 12.23 10.37
CA PRO A 135 -10.09 11.56 11.50
C PRO A 135 -10.90 10.32 11.07
N GLU A 136 -11.41 10.33 9.84
CA GLU A 136 -12.15 9.21 9.27
C GLU A 136 -11.31 7.92 9.16
N LEU A 137 -9.97 8.03 9.11
CA LEU A 137 -9.07 6.87 9.15
C LEU A 137 -9.28 6.03 10.41
N ALA A 138 -9.49 6.69 11.55
CA ALA A 138 -9.72 6.00 12.82
C ALA A 138 -11.01 5.17 12.77
N LEU A 139 -12.05 5.65 12.07
CA LEU A 139 -13.36 5.00 12.00
C LEU A 139 -13.34 3.70 11.18
N ILE A 140 -12.51 3.60 10.14
CA ILE A 140 -12.40 2.37 9.32
C ILE A 140 -11.58 1.28 10.01
N SER A 141 -10.73 1.67 10.96
CA SER A 141 -9.90 0.73 11.72
C SER A 141 -10.70 -0.27 12.55
N ASP A 142 -11.89 0.13 13.01
CA ASP A 142 -12.80 -0.71 13.80
C ASP A 142 -13.74 -1.57 12.94
N ALA A 143 -14.05 -1.12 11.71
CA ALA A 143 -15.01 -1.81 10.82
C ALA A 143 -14.40 -2.96 10.01
N SER A 144 -13.06 -3.03 9.91
CA SER A 144 -12.35 -4.03 9.09
C SER A 144 -12.02 -5.33 9.83
N GLY A 145 -12.68 -5.60 10.96
CA GLY A 145 -12.54 -6.83 11.74
C GLY A 145 -12.84 -8.09 10.92
N GLN A 146 -11.77 -8.79 10.55
CA GLN A 146 -11.61 -10.23 10.26
C GLN A 146 -12.76 -10.98 9.54
N PRO A 147 -12.53 -11.60 8.36
CA PRO A 147 -13.38 -12.71 7.94
C PRO A 147 -13.18 -13.89 8.90
N ALA A 148 -14.31 -14.45 9.36
CA ALA A 148 -14.39 -15.63 10.23
C ALA A 148 -13.73 -16.87 9.62
#